data_AF-A0A3N0WXU0-F1
#
_entry.id   AF-A0A3N0WXU0-F1
#
_cell.length_a   1.000
_cell.length_b   1.000
_cell.length_c   1.000
_cell.angle_alpha   90.00
_cell.angle_beta   90.00
_cell.angle_gamma   90.00
#
_symmetry.space_group_name_H-M   'P 1'
#
loop_
_entity.id
_entity.type
_entity.pdbx_description
1 polymer ?
#
loop_
_entity_poly.entity_id
_entity_poly.type
_entity_poly.pdbx_seq_one_letter_code
_entity_poly.pdbx_strand_id
1 'polypeptide(L)'
;MPAVGWYFEKPAYGNLASIGALVILYFTQAPLAKRMVHLCICAFGFTVAFAMGNILSFNPYVSALALGLIAFLAHLITSYFDIPPPRNFFLIMVGAIAISLPFDLDDIPARVGVVSMGAFFSVLLAFFYSVFIAKKVDPPRVRRVL
;
A
#
# COMPACT_ATOMS: atom_id res chain seq x y z
N MET A 1 -6.83 5.59 11.16
CA MET A 1 -7.54 6.58 12.03
C MET A 1 -8.82 5.94 12.58
N PRO A 2 -8.78 5.31 13.77
CA PRO A 2 -9.95 4.66 14.37
C PRO A 2 -10.95 5.64 15.00
N ALA A 3 -10.52 6.82 15.44
CA ALA A 3 -11.38 7.82 16.10
C ALA A 3 -12.48 8.39 15.19
N VAL A 4 -12.20 8.57 13.89
CA VAL A 4 -13.19 9.05 12.91
C VAL A 4 -14.25 7.98 12.63
N GLY A 5 -13.89 6.69 12.66
CA GLY A 5 -14.84 5.58 12.51
C GLY A 5 -15.78 5.41 13.70
N TRP A 6 -15.33 5.80 14.90
CA TRP A 6 -16.16 5.85 16.11
C TRP A 6 -17.23 6.94 16.02
N TYR A 7 -16.90 8.08 15.41
CA TYR A 7 -17.83 9.20 15.22
C TYR A 7 -18.89 8.96 14.13
N PHE A 8 -18.67 8.00 13.23
CA PHE A 8 -19.56 7.67 12.11
C PHE A 8 -20.36 6.37 12.31
N GLU A 9 -20.39 5.80 13.53
CA GLU A 9 -21.04 4.51 13.87
C GLU A 9 -20.58 3.30 13.02
N LYS A 10 -19.51 3.45 12.24
CA LYS A 10 -18.98 2.42 11.33
C LYS A 10 -17.46 2.26 11.52
N PRO A 11 -17.01 1.63 12.63
CA PRO A 11 -15.59 1.51 12.97
C PRO A 11 -14.77 0.72 11.95
N ALA A 12 -15.42 -0.17 11.17
CA ALA A 12 -14.79 -0.98 10.13
C ALA A 12 -14.08 -0.13 9.06
N TYR A 13 -14.66 1.01 8.66
CA TYR A 13 -14.07 1.88 7.64
C TYR A 13 -12.80 2.60 8.14
N GLY A 14 -12.72 2.92 9.44
CA GLY A 14 -11.53 3.53 10.04
C GLY A 14 -10.32 2.60 10.05
N ASN A 15 -10.55 1.29 10.23
CA ASN A 15 -9.50 0.27 10.14
C ASN A 15 -9.02 0.09 8.69
N LEU A 16 -9.94 0.01 7.72
CA LEU A 16 -9.61 -0.09 6.29
C LEU A 16 -8.78 1.10 5.81
N ALA A 17 -9.14 2.32 6.21
CA ALA A 17 -8.35 3.53 5.90
C ALA A 17 -6.92 3.45 6.47
N SER A 18 -6.76 2.91 7.68
CA SER A 18 -5.45 2.75 8.31
C SER A 18 -4.58 1.72 7.59
N ILE A 19 -5.19 0.63 7.10
CA ILE A 19 -4.50 -0.38 6.29
C ILE A 19 -3.97 0.25 4.99
N GLY A 20 -4.77 1.10 4.33
CA GLY A 20 -4.32 1.85 3.15
C GLY A 20 -3.17 2.83 3.46
N ALA A 21 -3.15 3.43 4.65
CA ALA A 21 -2.11 4.36 5.07
C ALA A 21 -0.74 3.70 5.36
N LEU A 22 -0.70 2.38 5.62
CA LEU A 22 0.54 1.63 5.89
C LEU A 22 1.56 1.69 4.74
N VAL A 23 1.15 2.09 3.54
CA VAL A 23 2.04 2.43 2.42
C VAL A 23 3.15 3.43 2.81
N ILE A 24 2.94 4.28 3.83
CA ILE A 24 3.95 5.26 4.25
C ILE A 24 5.20 4.56 4.80
N LEU A 25 5.06 3.36 5.36
CA LEU A 25 6.18 2.58 5.91
C LEU A 25 7.16 2.13 4.82
N TYR A 26 6.73 2.20 3.56
CA TYR A 26 7.56 1.92 2.40
C TYR A 26 8.53 3.07 2.05
N PHE A 27 8.54 4.13 2.86
CA PHE A 27 9.46 5.26 2.72
C PHE A 27 10.91 4.81 2.97
N THR A 28 11.67 4.60 1.89
CA THR A 28 13.08 4.20 1.95
C THR A 28 14.03 5.40 1.85
N GLN A 29 15.23 5.30 2.41
CA GLN A 29 16.23 6.38 2.47
C GLN A 29 17.10 6.55 1.18
N ALA A 30 16.60 6.19 -0.01
CA ALA A 30 17.33 6.23 -1.30
C ALA A 30 17.41 7.65 -1.96
N PRO A 31 17.91 7.86 -3.19
CA PRO A 31 17.86 9.17 -3.86
C PRO A 31 16.41 9.65 -4.12
N LEU A 32 16.16 10.95 -3.94
CA LEU A 32 14.81 11.58 -3.92
C LEU A 32 13.90 11.19 -5.09
N ALA A 33 14.40 11.23 -6.32
CA ALA A 33 13.61 10.93 -7.52
C ALA A 33 13.17 9.46 -7.58
N LYS A 34 14.03 8.52 -7.16
CA LYS A 34 13.68 7.09 -7.13
C LYS A 34 12.65 6.77 -6.04
N ARG A 35 12.65 7.51 -4.90
CA ARG A 35 11.71 7.28 -3.79
C ARG A 35 10.25 7.51 -4.17
N MET A 36 9.98 8.62 -4.87
CA MET A 36 8.59 9.01 -5.18
C MET A 36 7.94 8.07 -6.19
N VAL A 37 8.68 7.68 -7.24
CA VAL A 37 8.21 6.69 -8.22
C VAL A 37 7.88 5.36 -7.53
N HIS A 38 8.71 4.95 -6.59
CA HIS A 38 8.52 3.72 -5.83
C HIS A 38 7.25 3.72 -4.97
N LEU A 39 7.00 4.82 -4.27
CA LEU A 39 5.79 5.01 -3.45
C LEU A 39 4.54 5.02 -4.31
N CYS A 40 4.57 5.71 -5.46
CA CYS A 40 3.46 5.70 -6.40
C CYS A 40 3.16 4.27 -6.90
N ILE A 41 4.19 3.53 -7.32
CA ILE A 41 4.01 2.15 -7.79
C ILE A 41 3.50 1.24 -6.68
N CYS A 42 3.98 1.41 -5.45
CA CYS A 42 3.52 0.63 -4.30
C CYS A 42 2.05 0.95 -3.95
N ALA A 43 1.64 2.21 -4.00
CA ALA A 43 0.26 2.63 -3.81
C ALA A 43 -0.68 2.08 -4.90
N PHE A 44 -0.23 2.10 -6.16
CA PHE A 44 -0.94 1.44 -7.27
C PHE A 44 -1.02 -0.08 -7.06
N GLY A 45 0.07 -0.73 -6.66
CA GLY A 45 0.08 -2.16 -6.34
C GLY A 45 -0.87 -2.50 -5.20
N PHE A 46 -0.93 -1.67 -4.16
CA PHE A 46 -1.84 -1.84 -3.02
C PHE A 46 -3.31 -1.75 -3.42
N THR A 47 -3.68 -0.75 -4.22
CA THR A 47 -5.06 -0.56 -4.69
C THR A 47 -5.50 -1.68 -5.63
N VAL A 48 -4.62 -2.10 -6.54
CA VAL A 48 -4.87 -3.20 -7.49
C VAL A 48 -4.97 -4.55 -6.77
N ALA A 49 -4.09 -4.83 -5.81
CA ALA A 49 -4.14 -6.05 -5.00
C ALA A 49 -5.40 -6.12 -4.14
N PHE A 50 -5.80 -4.99 -3.53
CA PHE A 50 -7.02 -4.92 -2.72
C PHE A 50 -8.28 -5.09 -3.58
N ALA A 51 -8.34 -4.48 -4.77
CA ALA A 51 -9.44 -4.64 -5.70
C ALA A 51 -9.57 -6.10 -6.19
N MET A 52 -8.46 -6.72 -6.62
CA MET A 52 -8.48 -8.13 -7.03
C MET A 52 -8.85 -9.07 -5.88
N GLY A 53 -8.35 -8.84 -4.67
CA GLY A 53 -8.70 -9.64 -3.49
C GLY A 53 -10.19 -9.59 -3.14
N ASN A 54 -10.83 -8.41 -3.29
CA ASN A 54 -12.26 -8.26 -3.05
C ASN A 54 -13.14 -8.91 -4.13
N ILE A 55 -12.70 -8.97 -5.39
CA ILE A 55 -13.48 -9.59 -6.47
C ILE A 55 -13.48 -11.13 -6.36
N LEU A 56 -12.46 -11.74 -5.75
CA LEU A 56 -12.25 -13.20 -5.76
C LEU A 56 -12.70 -13.94 -4.47
N SER A 57 -13.17 -13.24 -3.45
CA SER A 57 -13.65 -13.82 -2.17
C SER A 57 -14.97 -14.63 -2.26
N PHE A 58 -15.52 -14.89 -3.46
CA PHE A 58 -16.76 -15.65 -3.65
C PHE A 58 -16.69 -17.13 -3.20
N ASN A 59 -15.50 -17.73 -3.19
CA ASN A 59 -15.34 -19.16 -2.87
C ASN A 59 -13.98 -19.44 -2.19
N PRO A 60 -13.93 -20.19 -1.06
CA PRO A 60 -12.69 -20.48 -0.34
C PRO A 60 -11.54 -21.05 -1.20
N TYR A 61 -11.85 -21.84 -2.22
CA TYR A 61 -10.84 -22.39 -3.14
C TYR A 61 -10.30 -21.32 -4.12
N VAL A 62 -11.17 -20.41 -4.56
CA VAL A 62 -10.80 -19.29 -5.46
C VAL A 62 -10.01 -18.24 -4.68
N SER A 63 -10.33 -18.02 -3.41
CA SER A 63 -9.60 -17.16 -2.47
C SER A 63 -8.13 -17.58 -2.29
N ALA A 64 -7.84 -18.89 -2.21
CA ALA A 64 -6.48 -19.38 -2.12
C ALA A 64 -5.67 -19.11 -3.40
N LEU A 65 -6.30 -19.28 -4.56
CA LEU A 65 -5.68 -18.98 -5.86
C LEU A 65 -5.46 -17.47 -6.05
N ALA A 66 -6.41 -16.65 -5.60
CA ALA A 66 -6.29 -15.20 -5.58
C ALA A 66 -5.11 -14.73 -4.73
N LEU A 67 -4.93 -15.30 -3.53
CA LEU A 67 -3.78 -15.03 -2.67
C LEU A 67 -2.46 -15.38 -3.37
N GLY A 68 -2.40 -16.53 -4.05
CA GLY A 68 -1.23 -16.93 -4.83
C GLY A 68 -0.90 -15.93 -5.94
N LEU A 69 -1.92 -15.45 -6.66
CA LEU A 69 -1.75 -14.48 -7.75
C LEU A 69 -1.31 -13.10 -7.22
N ILE A 70 -1.90 -12.63 -6.10
CA ILE A 70 -1.50 -11.40 -5.43
C ILE A 70 -0.06 -11.51 -4.90
N ALA A 71 0.31 -12.65 -4.30
CA ALA A 71 1.66 -12.88 -3.81
C ALA A 71 2.68 -12.92 -4.96
N PHE A 72 2.32 -13.52 -6.10
CA PHE A 72 3.15 -13.55 -7.30
C PHE A 72 3.33 -12.14 -7.89
N LEU A 73 2.24 -11.37 -8.04
CA LEU A 73 2.28 -9.98 -8.49
C LEU A 73 3.11 -9.11 -7.55
N ALA A 74 2.90 -9.23 -6.24
CA ALA A 74 3.71 -8.54 -5.23
C ALA A 74 5.18 -8.91 -5.42
N HIS A 75 5.50 -10.20 -5.55
CA HIS A 75 6.87 -10.67 -5.78
C HIS A 75 7.50 -10.12 -7.05
N LEU A 76 6.74 -10.05 -8.15
CA LEU A 76 7.23 -9.45 -9.40
C LEU A 76 7.52 -7.96 -9.24
N ILE A 77 6.58 -7.20 -8.69
CA ILE A 77 6.73 -5.75 -8.46
C ILE A 77 7.96 -5.53 -7.58
N THR A 78 8.08 -6.30 -6.51
CA THR A 78 9.13 -6.07 -5.56
C THR A 78 10.50 -6.60 -5.95
N SER A 79 10.56 -7.66 -6.75
CA SER A 79 11.79 -8.14 -7.36
C SER A 79 12.29 -7.20 -8.46
N TYR A 80 11.39 -6.55 -9.21
CA TYR A 80 11.75 -5.58 -10.24
C TYR A 80 12.40 -4.31 -9.67
N PHE A 81 12.06 -3.96 -8.43
CA PHE A 81 12.40 -2.67 -7.83
C PHE A 81 13.53 -2.71 -6.79
N ASP A 82 14.14 -3.87 -6.56
CA ASP A 82 15.32 -4.08 -5.70
C ASP A 82 15.19 -3.42 -4.31
N ILE A 83 14.01 -3.61 -3.74
CA ILE A 83 13.54 -2.89 -2.55
C ILE A 83 14.24 -3.44 -1.31
N PRO A 84 14.86 -2.61 -0.45
CA PRO A 84 15.37 -3.07 0.83
C PRO A 84 14.22 -3.65 1.70
N PRO A 85 14.50 -4.62 2.58
CA PRO A 85 13.47 -5.33 3.37
C PRO A 85 12.69 -4.30 4.24
N PRO A 86 11.35 -4.17 4.08
CA PRO A 86 10.30 -5.17 4.30
C PRO A 86 9.40 -5.46 3.08
N ARG A 87 9.87 -5.11 1.89
CA ARG A 87 9.46 -5.56 0.55
C ARG A 87 8.03 -6.13 0.38
N ASN A 88 7.87 -7.45 0.29
CA ASN A 88 6.61 -8.08 -0.13
C ASN A 88 5.52 -8.14 0.94
N PHE A 89 5.89 -7.89 2.19
CA PHE A 89 5.08 -8.30 3.34
C PHE A 89 3.76 -7.54 3.42
N PHE A 90 3.81 -6.23 3.20
CA PHE A 90 2.65 -5.35 3.31
C PHE A 90 1.61 -5.58 2.20
N LEU A 91 2.06 -5.83 0.95
CA LEU A 91 1.13 -6.15 -0.15
C LEU A 91 0.41 -7.48 0.09
N ILE A 92 1.14 -8.51 0.51
CA ILE A 92 0.57 -9.84 0.78
C ILE A 92 -0.39 -9.74 1.97
N MET A 93 -0.03 -9.01 3.03
CA MET A 93 -0.88 -8.80 4.19
C MET A 93 -2.21 -8.14 3.81
N VAL A 94 -2.17 -7.09 2.98
CA VAL A 94 -3.41 -6.40 2.53
C VAL A 94 -4.26 -7.28 1.61
N GLY A 95 -3.63 -8.08 0.75
CA GLY A 95 -4.34 -9.10 -0.02
C GLY A 95 -5.06 -10.12 0.86
N ALA A 96 -4.40 -10.60 1.94
CA ALA A 96 -5.01 -11.53 2.89
C ALA A 96 -6.19 -10.91 3.66
N ILE A 97 -6.08 -9.63 4.03
CA ILE A 97 -7.18 -8.90 4.68
C ILE A 97 -8.36 -8.72 3.73
N ALA A 98 -8.10 -8.39 2.45
CA ALA A 98 -9.15 -8.24 1.44
C ALA A 98 -9.95 -9.53 1.23
N ILE A 99 -9.27 -10.67 1.27
CA ILE A 99 -9.88 -12.00 1.05
C ILE A 99 -10.63 -12.51 2.29
N SER A 100 -10.25 -12.05 3.48
CA SER A 100 -10.94 -12.41 4.74
C SER A 100 -12.20 -11.58 4.99
N LEU A 101 -12.52 -10.61 4.11
CA LEU A 101 -13.69 -9.77 4.23
C LEU A 101 -14.92 -10.46 3.62
N PRO A 102 -16.10 -10.42 4.29
CA PRO A 102 -17.33 -11.01 3.77
C PRO A 102 -17.74 -10.36 2.45
N PHE A 103 -18.22 -11.21 1.54
CA PHE A 103 -18.55 -10.87 0.16
C PHE A 103 -19.89 -10.13 0.07
N ASP A 104 -19.86 -8.81 0.23
CA ASP A 104 -21.00 -7.92 -0.01
C ASP A 104 -20.71 -7.06 -1.24
N LEU A 105 -21.32 -7.37 -2.39
CA LEU A 105 -21.06 -6.68 -3.67
C LEU A 105 -21.32 -5.16 -3.58
N ASP A 106 -22.31 -4.74 -2.79
CA ASP A 106 -22.70 -3.34 -2.67
C ASP A 106 -21.66 -2.49 -1.92
N ASP A 107 -20.88 -3.10 -1.02
CA ASP A 107 -19.88 -2.41 -0.20
C ASP A 107 -18.46 -2.48 -0.79
N ILE A 108 -18.20 -3.35 -1.78
CA ILE A 108 -16.88 -3.47 -2.44
C ILE A 108 -16.34 -2.10 -2.90
N PRO A 109 -17.07 -1.29 -3.69
CA PRO A 109 -16.54 -0.02 -4.16
C PRO A 109 -16.29 0.98 -3.03
N ALA A 110 -17.11 0.96 -1.97
CA ALA A 110 -16.93 1.82 -0.81
C ALA A 110 -15.65 1.46 -0.03
N ARG A 111 -15.42 0.16 0.21
CA ARG A 111 -14.23 -0.34 0.92
C ARG A 111 -12.95 -0.08 0.12
N VAL A 112 -12.96 -0.33 -1.19
CA VAL A 112 -11.83 -0.01 -2.09
C VAL A 112 -11.57 1.49 -2.12
N GLY A 113 -12.63 2.31 -2.17
CA GLY A 113 -12.56 3.76 -2.10
C GLY A 113 -11.85 4.25 -0.84
N VAL A 114 -12.25 3.76 0.33
CA VAL A 114 -11.66 4.16 1.62
C VAL A 114 -10.19 3.74 1.74
N VAL A 115 -9.82 2.55 1.25
CA VAL A 115 -8.41 2.11 1.21
C VAL A 115 -7.59 2.99 0.26
N SER A 116 -8.12 3.28 -0.94
CA SER A 116 -7.43 4.12 -1.92
C SER A 116 -7.23 5.55 -1.42
N MET A 117 -8.22 6.14 -0.71
CA MET A 117 -8.08 7.44 -0.06
C MET A 117 -6.97 7.44 0.99
N GLY A 118 -6.86 6.37 1.80
CA GLY A 118 -5.76 6.21 2.76
C GLY A 118 -4.38 6.11 2.08
N ALA A 119 -4.30 5.39 0.96
CA ALA A 119 -3.08 5.27 0.17
C ALA A 119 -2.68 6.61 -0.48
N PHE A 120 -3.62 7.34 -1.07
CA PHE A 120 -3.38 8.68 -1.62
C PHE A 120 -2.90 9.65 -0.55
N PHE A 121 -3.52 9.64 0.64
CA PHE A 121 -3.11 10.47 1.76
C PHE A 121 -1.66 10.18 2.19
N SER A 122 -1.28 8.90 2.17
CA SER A 122 0.07 8.44 2.45
C SER A 122 1.11 8.97 1.45
N VAL A 123 0.82 8.86 0.14
CA VAL A 123 1.67 9.39 -0.94
C VAL A 123 1.79 10.92 -0.83
N LEU A 124 0.70 11.61 -0.50
CA LEU A 124 0.68 13.04 -0.28
C LEU A 124 1.54 13.45 0.92
N LEU A 125 1.48 12.71 2.04
CA LEU A 125 2.37 12.91 3.19
C LEU A 125 3.85 12.72 2.80
N ALA A 126 4.16 11.68 2.03
CA ALA A 126 5.51 11.42 1.54
C ALA A 126 5.99 12.50 0.57
N PHE A 127 5.09 13.07 -0.25
CA PHE A 127 5.37 14.21 -1.11
C PHE A 127 5.75 15.44 -0.30
N PHE A 128 4.94 15.81 0.70
CA PHE A 128 5.25 16.92 1.59
C PHE A 128 6.56 16.69 2.33
N TYR A 129 6.77 15.49 2.88
CA TYR A 129 8.04 15.14 3.50
C TYR A 129 9.22 15.32 2.52
N SER A 130 9.08 14.82 1.28
CA SER A 130 10.10 15.01 0.23
C SER A 130 10.39 16.48 0.00
N VAL A 131 9.38 17.33 -0.21
CA VAL A 131 9.57 18.76 -0.48
C VAL A 131 10.22 19.51 0.70
N PHE A 132 9.79 19.23 1.93
CA PHE A 132 10.30 19.92 3.12
C PHE A 132 11.68 19.42 3.57
N ILE A 133 11.97 18.11 3.43
CA ILE A 133 13.26 17.51 3.83
C ILE A 133 14.32 17.61 2.72
N ALA A 134 13.95 17.48 1.44
CA ALA A 134 14.88 17.54 0.30
C ALA A 134 15.59 18.89 0.22
N LYS A 135 14.92 19.96 0.67
CA LYS A 135 15.51 21.29 0.74
C LYS A 135 16.67 21.40 1.75
N LYS A 136 16.82 20.42 2.66
CA LYS A 136 17.89 20.37 3.67
C LYS A 136 19.00 19.36 3.39
N VAL A 137 18.86 18.50 2.37
CA VAL A 137 19.88 17.48 2.07
C VAL A 137 20.71 17.95 0.87
N ASP A 138 21.77 18.69 1.19
CA ASP A 138 22.93 18.89 0.31
C ASP A 138 23.41 17.54 -0.26
N PRO A 139 23.93 17.51 -1.51
CA PRO A 139 24.26 16.28 -2.20
C PRO A 139 25.30 15.44 -1.43
N PRO A 140 25.12 14.12 -1.31
CA PRO A 140 26.13 13.25 -0.74
C PRO A 140 27.39 13.31 -1.60
N ARG A 141 28.48 13.79 -1.00
CA ARG A 141 29.82 13.83 -1.56
C ARG A 141 30.19 12.41 -2.01
N VAL A 142 30.30 12.21 -3.33
CA VAL A 142 30.74 10.98 -3.97
C VAL A 142 32.10 10.57 -3.38
N ARG A 143 32.12 9.63 -2.43
CA ARG A 143 33.36 8.97 -2.01
C ARG A 143 33.65 7.90 -3.06
N ARG A 144 34.38 8.32 -4.10
CA ARG A 144 35.03 7.44 -5.07
C ARG A 144 36.04 6.60 -4.26
N VAL A 145 35.73 5.32 -4.04
CA VAL A 145 36.67 4.37 -3.46
C VAL A 145 37.63 3.98 -4.58
N LEU A 146 38.88 4.44 -4.46
CA LEU A 146 40.04 3.95 -5.19
C LEU A 146 40.58 2.71 -4.48
#